data_AF-A0A6V8CC69-F1
#
_entry.id   AF-A0A6V8CC69-F1
#
_cell.length_a   1.000
_cell.length_b   1.000
_cell.length_c   1.000
_cell.angle_alpha   90.00
_cell.angle_beta   90.00
_cell.angle_gamma   90.00
#
_symmetry.space_group_name_H-M   'P 1'
#
loop_
_entity.id
_entity.type
_entity.pdbx_description
1 polymer ?
#
loop_
_entity_poly.entity_id
_entity_poly.type
_entity_poly.pdbx_seq_one_letter_code
_entity_poly.pdbx_strand_id
1 'polypeptide(L)'
;MILAAGEFGVAVHHLDEGVVAASRFHVNERRVFGPDEDVVTMIIDALEAWHRKGHGTSVAVPLNDHELPVVQASLPWLQIDDDADAVLHRMKHGAAVLPRNHDFDAHAVSVDPNLRIDMDLDDHTAIHDAWNREMKETNVSQGAYVSGQVHDLGMEARLGMRAQAGPMWPPRGATSDGSAPAQGPLLTTTARVVSWTKLIAAGCPSEFAIRAPFLGGLTSMILAFDQGPSGVFLHVDGFPSQVAIDDTMGLVVRRVYAQDGVLRYGRKAVSPSA
;
A
#
# COMPACT_ATOMS: atom_id res chain seq x y z
N MET A 1 17.95 -11.14 13.06
CA MET A 1 17.63 -11.55 11.67
C MET A 1 17.93 -10.38 10.75
N ILE A 2 18.62 -10.60 9.62
CA ILE A 2 18.90 -9.55 8.63
C ILE A 2 18.00 -9.78 7.41
N LEU A 3 17.21 -8.78 7.03
CA LEU A 3 16.38 -8.81 5.82
C LEU A 3 17.23 -8.41 4.62
N ALA A 4 17.51 -9.37 3.73
CA ALA A 4 18.45 -9.24 2.62
C ALA A 4 17.79 -9.35 1.23
N ALA A 5 16.46 -9.40 1.15
CA ALA A 5 15.72 -9.30 -0.10
C ALA A 5 14.77 -8.07 -0.07
N GLY A 6 14.60 -7.42 -1.23
CA GLY A 6 13.57 -6.41 -1.45
C GLY A 6 12.43 -7.01 -2.25
N GLU A 7 11.20 -6.77 -1.82
CA GLU A 7 10.00 -7.14 -2.56
C GLU A 7 8.95 -6.05 -2.44
N PHE A 8 8.46 -5.55 -3.58
CA PHE A 8 7.37 -4.60 -3.64
C PHE A 8 7.55 -3.38 -2.72
N GLY A 9 8.78 -2.88 -2.59
CA GLY A 9 9.09 -1.66 -1.82
C GLY A 9 9.46 -1.91 -0.35
N VAL A 10 9.38 -3.14 0.14
CA VAL A 10 9.76 -3.50 1.52
C VAL A 10 10.94 -4.46 1.57
N ALA A 11 11.70 -4.43 2.65
CA ALA A 11 12.69 -5.45 2.93
C ALA A 11 11.98 -6.67 3.52
N VAL A 12 12.29 -7.87 3.01
CA VAL A 12 11.62 -9.11 3.42
C VAL A 12 12.62 -10.22 3.71
N HIS A 13 12.23 -11.12 4.60
CA HIS A 13 12.86 -12.40 4.82
C HIS A 13 11.78 -13.49 4.91
N HIS A 14 11.87 -14.47 4.03
CA HIS A 14 11.00 -15.64 4.03
C HIS A 14 11.67 -16.76 4.80
N LEU A 15 10.99 -17.26 5.82
CA LEU A 15 11.28 -18.51 6.51
C LEU A 15 10.48 -19.65 5.88
N ASP A 16 10.76 -20.89 6.27
CA ASP A 16 10.01 -22.05 5.78
C ASP A 16 8.51 -21.99 6.12
N GLU A 17 8.18 -21.44 7.29
CA GLU A 17 6.81 -21.32 7.82
C GLU A 17 6.47 -19.89 8.26
N GLY A 18 7.13 -18.87 7.70
CA GLY A 18 7.03 -17.52 8.22
C GLY A 18 7.54 -16.45 7.27
N VAL A 19 7.14 -15.21 7.49
CA VAL A 19 7.64 -14.05 6.77
C VAL A 19 7.87 -12.90 7.73
N VAL A 20 8.96 -12.17 7.54
CA VAL A 20 9.25 -10.90 8.22
C VAL A 20 9.42 -9.82 7.16
N ALA A 21 8.63 -8.75 7.23
CA ALA A 21 8.69 -7.61 6.31
C ALA A 21 8.87 -6.29 7.08
N ALA A 22 9.79 -5.44 6.63
CA ALA A 22 10.05 -4.14 7.25
C ALA A 22 10.28 -3.05 6.20
N SER A 23 10.03 -1.81 6.62
CA SER A 23 10.37 -0.64 5.83
C SER A 23 11.87 -0.62 5.47
N ARG A 24 12.17 -0.24 4.23
CA ARG A 24 13.53 -0.05 3.74
C ARG A 24 14.15 1.27 4.17
N PHE A 25 13.34 2.19 4.69
CA PHE A 25 13.70 3.58 4.90
C PHE A 25 14.45 3.81 6.20
N HIS A 26 15.49 4.65 6.14
CA HIS A 26 16.36 4.93 7.25
C HIS A 26 16.68 6.41 7.36
N VAL A 27 16.68 6.94 8.58
CA VAL A 27 17.29 8.23 8.91
C VAL A 27 18.52 7.92 9.75
N ASN A 28 19.70 8.10 9.16
CA ASN A 28 20.96 7.53 9.68
C ASN A 28 20.81 6.01 9.87
N GLU A 29 21.21 5.45 11.02
CA GLU A 29 21.09 4.01 11.32
C GLU A 29 19.69 3.59 11.81
N ARG A 30 18.72 4.50 11.88
CA ARG A 30 17.39 4.21 12.42
C ARG A 30 16.42 3.96 11.29
N ARG A 31 15.88 2.72 11.23
CA ARG A 31 14.73 2.40 10.39
C ARG A 31 13.56 3.32 10.75
N VAL A 32 12.86 3.84 9.75
CA VAL A 32 11.65 4.68 9.83
C VAL A 32 10.61 4.16 8.83
N PHE A 33 9.41 4.75 8.80
CA PHE A 33 8.48 4.52 7.70
C PHE A 33 8.88 5.35 6.47
N GLY A 34 8.62 4.81 5.29
CA GLY A 34 8.63 5.57 4.05
C GLY A 34 7.51 6.62 3.99
N PRO A 35 7.58 7.56 3.03
CA PRO A 35 6.66 8.68 2.93
C PRO A 35 5.17 8.32 2.94
N ASP A 36 4.76 7.22 2.31
CA ASP A 36 3.37 6.78 2.28
C ASP A 36 3.11 5.54 3.15
N GLU A 37 4.12 5.06 3.88
CA GLU A 37 4.04 3.87 4.75
C GLU A 37 3.54 4.24 6.16
N ASP A 38 2.88 3.28 6.79
CA ASP A 38 2.50 3.26 8.20
C ASP A 38 2.34 1.83 8.70
N VAL A 39 1.86 1.67 9.94
CA VAL A 39 1.63 0.36 10.56
C VAL A 39 0.68 -0.52 9.75
N VAL A 40 -0.42 0.02 9.23
CA VAL A 40 -1.43 -0.75 8.47
C VAL A 40 -0.85 -1.24 7.16
N THR A 41 -0.13 -0.37 6.45
CA THR A 41 0.52 -0.75 5.19
C THR A 41 1.57 -1.86 5.39
N MET A 42 2.34 -1.83 6.49
CA MET A 42 3.32 -2.88 6.78
C MET A 42 2.68 -4.21 7.17
N ILE A 43 1.53 -4.19 7.86
CA ILE A 43 0.75 -5.39 8.13
C ILE A 43 0.30 -6.04 6.82
N ILE A 44 -0.25 -5.22 5.90
CA ILE A 44 -0.70 -5.68 4.59
C ILE A 44 0.48 -6.23 3.78
N ASP A 45 1.63 -5.55 3.75
CA ASP A 45 2.80 -6.00 3.00
C ASP A 45 3.35 -7.35 3.54
N ALA A 46 3.37 -7.55 4.87
CA ALA A 46 3.76 -8.83 5.46
C ALA A 46 2.80 -9.97 5.10
N LEU A 47 1.49 -9.71 5.12
CA LEU A 47 0.45 -10.69 4.76
C LEU A 47 0.46 -11.01 3.26
N GLU A 48 0.67 -10.01 2.38
CA GLU A 48 0.85 -10.23 0.95
C GLU A 48 2.11 -11.06 0.66
N ALA A 49 3.23 -10.77 1.35
CA ALA A 49 4.45 -11.56 1.21
C ALA A 49 4.24 -13.01 1.68
N TRP A 50 3.54 -13.21 2.81
CA TRP A 50 3.12 -14.53 3.30
C TRP A 50 2.29 -15.30 2.26
N HIS A 51 1.28 -14.65 1.68
CA HIS A 51 0.42 -15.28 0.68
C HIS A 51 1.16 -15.61 -0.62
N ARG A 52 2.00 -14.70 -1.11
CA ARG A 52 2.83 -14.91 -2.31
C ARG A 52 3.81 -16.07 -2.14
N LYS A 53 4.28 -16.33 -0.92
CA LYS A 53 5.14 -17.48 -0.62
C LYS A 53 4.38 -18.81 -0.54
N GLY A 54 3.04 -18.77 -0.50
CA GLY A 54 2.17 -19.94 -0.55
C GLY A 54 1.95 -20.61 0.81
N HIS A 55 2.18 -19.91 1.92
CA HIS A 55 2.03 -20.51 3.26
C HIS A 55 0.57 -20.84 3.60
N GLY A 56 -0.35 -19.89 3.51
CA GLY A 56 -1.77 -20.13 3.83
C GLY A 56 -2.64 -18.88 3.79
N THR A 57 -3.91 -19.02 4.16
CA THR A 57 -4.91 -17.94 4.13
C THR A 57 -5.46 -17.56 5.51
N SER A 58 -5.31 -18.40 6.53
CA SER A 58 -5.81 -18.15 7.88
C SER A 58 -4.70 -17.63 8.79
N VAL A 59 -4.90 -16.46 9.41
CA VAL A 59 -3.93 -15.80 10.28
C VAL A 59 -4.65 -15.11 11.45
N ALA A 60 -4.12 -15.22 12.65
CA ALA A 60 -4.55 -14.41 13.80
C ALA A 60 -3.93 -13.02 13.69
N VAL A 61 -4.74 -12.00 13.44
CA VAL A 61 -4.29 -10.63 13.19
C VAL A 61 -4.91 -9.69 14.23
N PRO A 62 -4.14 -9.17 15.20
CA PRO A 62 -4.69 -8.26 16.21
C PRO A 62 -4.90 -6.87 15.60
N LEU A 63 -6.09 -6.61 15.05
CA LEU A 63 -6.50 -5.34 14.43
C LEU A 63 -7.46 -4.57 15.32
N ASN A 64 -7.42 -3.24 15.27
CA ASN A 64 -8.46 -2.38 15.83
C ASN A 64 -9.57 -2.06 14.80
N ASP A 65 -10.65 -1.43 15.26
CA ASP A 65 -11.84 -1.10 14.46
C ASP A 65 -11.56 -0.23 13.22
N HIS A 66 -10.50 0.57 13.24
CA HIS A 66 -10.11 1.41 12.10
C HIS A 66 -9.24 0.65 11.08
N GLU A 67 -8.47 -0.34 11.54
CA GLU A 67 -7.55 -1.11 10.69
C GLU A 67 -8.28 -2.27 10.00
N LEU A 68 -9.20 -2.92 10.71
CA LEU A 68 -9.92 -4.11 10.23
C LEU A 68 -10.56 -3.92 8.85
N PRO A 69 -11.34 -2.84 8.58
CA PRO A 69 -11.97 -2.65 7.28
C PRO A 69 -10.95 -2.49 6.15
N VAL A 70 -9.82 -1.82 6.41
CA VAL A 70 -8.77 -1.59 5.40
C VAL A 70 -8.04 -2.89 5.08
N VAL A 71 -7.67 -3.66 6.10
CA VAL A 71 -6.96 -4.94 5.92
C VAL A 71 -7.84 -5.96 5.20
N GLN A 72 -9.10 -6.13 5.62
CA GLN A 72 -10.05 -7.03 4.96
C GLN A 72 -10.33 -6.62 3.51
N ALA A 73 -10.56 -5.33 3.26
CA ALA A 73 -10.76 -4.82 1.90
C ALA A 73 -9.53 -5.02 1.02
N SER A 74 -8.32 -4.95 1.58
CA SER A 74 -7.07 -5.10 0.84
C SER A 74 -6.75 -6.54 0.50
N LEU A 75 -7.15 -7.48 1.36
CA LEU A 75 -6.74 -8.88 1.32
C LEU A 75 -7.97 -9.79 1.22
N PRO A 76 -8.64 -9.87 0.06
CA PRO A 76 -9.87 -10.66 -0.11
C PRO A 76 -9.66 -12.18 0.08
N TRP A 77 -8.41 -12.64 0.12
CA TRP A 77 -8.04 -14.04 0.39
C TRP A 77 -7.87 -14.33 1.89
N LEU A 78 -7.69 -13.30 2.73
CA LEU A 78 -7.34 -13.46 4.14
C LEU A 78 -8.55 -13.89 4.96
N GLN A 79 -8.36 -14.91 5.78
CA GLN A 79 -9.27 -15.33 6.82
C GLN A 79 -8.65 -14.91 8.16
N ILE A 80 -9.32 -14.01 8.87
CA ILE A 80 -8.88 -13.60 10.21
C ILE A 80 -9.52 -14.56 11.20
N ASP A 81 -8.67 -15.28 11.92
CA ASP A 81 -9.07 -16.34 12.86
C ASP A 81 -8.14 -16.29 14.08
N ASP A 82 -8.72 -16.00 15.25
CA ASP A 82 -7.97 -15.85 16.51
C ASP A 82 -7.29 -17.15 16.96
N ASP A 83 -7.73 -18.30 16.44
CA ASP A 83 -7.20 -19.63 16.74
C ASP A 83 -6.23 -20.16 15.66
N ALA A 84 -5.93 -19.38 14.61
CA ALA A 84 -5.05 -19.80 13.52
C ALA A 84 -3.62 -20.19 13.98
N ASP A 85 -2.99 -21.15 13.31
CA ASP A 85 -1.61 -21.54 13.62
C ASP A 85 -0.59 -20.45 13.29
N ALA A 86 -0.90 -19.55 12.33
CA ALA A 86 -0.08 -18.39 12.00
C ALA A 86 -0.59 -17.14 12.70
N VAL A 87 0.32 -16.33 13.23
CA VAL A 87 0.03 -15.12 14.00
C VAL A 87 0.81 -13.94 13.41
N LEU A 88 0.15 -12.79 13.29
CA LEU A 88 0.80 -11.54 12.94
C LEU A 88 1.43 -10.88 14.18
N HIS A 89 2.74 -10.64 14.12
CA HIS A 89 3.51 -9.87 15.08
C HIS A 89 3.81 -8.47 14.52
N ARG A 90 3.38 -7.44 15.24
CA ARG A 90 3.74 -6.06 14.91
C ARG A 90 5.18 -5.78 15.36
N MET A 91 5.93 -5.02 14.56
CA MET A 91 7.23 -4.51 14.96
C MET A 91 7.41 -3.05 14.57
N LYS A 92 8.46 -2.42 15.09
CA LYS A 92 8.75 -1.03 14.75
C LYS A 92 9.10 -0.92 13.25
N HIS A 93 8.24 -0.22 12.51
CA HIS A 93 8.33 -0.04 11.06
C HIS A 93 8.32 -1.35 10.26
N GLY A 94 7.46 -2.29 10.65
CA GLY A 94 7.28 -3.55 9.93
C GLY A 94 6.31 -4.51 10.63
N ALA A 95 6.17 -5.71 10.08
CA ALA A 95 5.38 -6.79 10.65
C ALA A 95 5.97 -8.16 10.28
N ALA A 96 5.61 -9.18 11.04
CA ALA A 96 5.93 -10.57 10.74
C ALA A 96 4.68 -11.43 10.82
N VAL A 97 4.61 -12.49 10.02
CA VAL A 97 3.62 -13.56 10.12
C VAL A 97 4.39 -14.84 10.41
N LEU A 98 4.18 -15.43 11.58
CA LEU A 98 4.99 -16.54 12.09
C LEU A 98 4.07 -17.59 12.73
N PRO A 99 4.53 -18.84 12.90
CA PRO A 99 3.79 -19.83 13.67
C PRO A 99 3.57 -19.34 15.10
N ARG A 100 2.41 -19.64 15.69
CA ARG A 100 1.96 -19.15 17.00
C ARG A 100 2.96 -19.40 18.14
N ASN A 101 3.69 -20.49 18.07
CA ASN A 101 4.66 -20.90 19.08
C ASN A 101 6.11 -20.52 18.71
N HIS A 102 6.31 -19.67 17.70
CA HIS A 102 7.63 -19.24 17.26
C HIS A 102 8.20 -18.18 18.22
N ASP A 103 9.45 -18.36 18.65
CA ASP A 103 10.17 -17.35 19.44
C ASP A 103 10.70 -16.26 18.51
N PHE A 104 10.18 -15.04 18.64
CA PHE A 104 10.49 -13.92 17.75
C PHE A 104 10.97 -12.69 18.52
N ASP A 105 12.25 -12.36 18.35
CA ASP A 105 12.81 -11.09 18.82
C ASP A 105 12.72 -10.02 17.72
N ALA A 106 11.68 -9.18 17.82
CA ALA A 106 11.47 -8.04 16.93
C ALA A 106 12.61 -7.00 16.98
N HIS A 107 13.38 -6.91 18.07
CA HIS A 107 14.50 -5.98 18.19
C HIS A 107 15.74 -6.45 17.44
N ALA A 108 15.87 -7.76 17.20
CA ALA A 108 16.95 -8.34 16.43
C ALA A 108 16.77 -8.20 14.91
N VAL A 109 15.65 -7.64 14.43
CA VAL A 109 15.36 -7.46 13.00
C VAL A 109 16.04 -6.20 12.46
N SER A 110 16.99 -6.39 11.54
CA SER A 110 17.68 -5.33 10.80
C SER A 110 17.53 -5.50 9.29
N VAL A 111 17.70 -4.40 8.55
CA VAL A 111 17.68 -4.40 7.08
C VAL A 111 19.13 -4.37 6.59
N ASP A 112 19.44 -5.20 5.60
CA ASP A 112 20.74 -5.21 4.93
C ASP A 112 21.07 -3.79 4.43
N PRO A 113 22.27 -3.25 4.72
CA PRO A 113 22.68 -1.91 4.28
C PRO A 113 22.47 -1.63 2.79
N ASN A 114 22.62 -2.63 1.92
CA ASN A 114 22.44 -2.46 0.47
C ASN A 114 20.98 -2.32 0.05
N LEU A 115 20.04 -2.70 0.92
CA LEU A 115 18.61 -2.51 0.72
C LEU A 115 18.08 -1.24 1.36
N ARG A 116 18.87 -0.53 2.16
CA ARG A 116 18.40 0.67 2.83
C ARG A 116 18.16 1.79 1.84
N ILE A 117 17.15 2.58 2.14
CA ILE A 117 16.85 3.83 1.45
C ILE A 117 17.08 4.94 2.46
N ASP A 118 18.14 5.70 2.25
CA ASP A 118 18.49 6.81 3.13
C ASP A 118 17.53 7.99 2.89
N MET A 119 16.99 8.51 3.99
CA MET A 119 16.21 9.74 4.03
C MET A 119 16.96 10.79 4.84
N ASP A 120 16.92 12.01 4.33
CA ASP A 120 17.32 13.17 5.14
C ASP A 120 16.34 13.37 6.31
N LEU A 121 16.86 13.82 7.45
CA LEU A 121 16.06 14.02 8.66
C LEU A 121 15.01 15.12 8.48
N ASP A 122 15.37 16.20 7.77
CA ASP A 122 14.46 17.32 7.51
C ASP A 122 13.37 16.89 6.52
N ASP A 123 13.72 16.11 5.48
CA ASP A 123 12.75 15.55 4.54
C ASP A 123 11.78 14.59 5.22
N HIS A 124 12.28 13.67 6.04
CA HIS A 124 11.44 12.75 6.82
C HIS A 124 10.49 13.51 7.76
N THR A 125 11.00 14.53 8.45
CA THR A 125 10.19 15.38 9.35
C THR A 125 9.14 16.16 8.56
N ALA A 126 9.51 16.76 7.43
CA ALA A 126 8.63 17.54 6.58
C ALA A 126 7.49 16.69 6.00
N ILE A 127 7.76 15.46 5.58
CA ILE A 127 6.74 14.51 5.11
C ILE A 127 5.77 14.14 6.23
N HIS A 128 6.27 13.86 7.43
CA HIS A 128 5.42 13.52 8.57
C HIS A 128 4.54 14.71 8.98
N ASP A 129 5.10 15.91 9.00
CA ASP A 129 4.35 17.15 9.27
C ASP A 129 3.33 17.46 8.17
N ALA A 130 3.65 17.17 6.91
CA ALA A 130 2.72 17.31 5.80
C ALA A 130 1.52 16.37 5.94
N TRP A 131 1.74 15.10 6.32
CA TRP A 131 0.65 14.18 6.64
C TRP A 131 -0.20 14.66 7.82
N ASN A 132 0.44 15.12 8.90
CA ASN A 132 -0.28 15.67 10.05
C ASN A 132 -1.14 16.88 9.68
N ARG A 133 -0.69 17.71 8.73
CA ARG A 133 -1.47 18.84 8.22
C ARG A 133 -2.62 18.38 7.32
N GLU A 134 -2.36 17.41 6.45
CA GLU A 134 -3.37 16.84 5.54
C GLU A 134 -4.53 16.18 6.30
N MET A 135 -4.19 15.52 7.41
CA MET A 135 -5.12 14.87 8.34
C MET A 135 -5.90 15.82 9.26
N LYS A 136 -5.69 17.13 9.20
CA LYS A 136 -6.50 18.07 10.01
C LYS A 136 -7.90 18.17 9.41
N GLU A 137 -8.93 18.20 10.25
CA GLU A 137 -10.32 18.46 9.80
C GLU A 137 -10.47 19.80 9.06
N THR A 138 -9.61 20.77 9.37
CA THR A 138 -9.57 22.07 8.67
C THR A 138 -8.99 21.99 7.26
N ASN A 139 -8.34 20.89 6.90
CA ASN A 139 -7.80 20.69 5.57
C ASN A 139 -8.90 20.14 4.65
N VAL A 140 -9.43 21.01 3.79
CA VAL A 140 -10.48 20.66 2.84
C VAL A 140 -9.86 20.57 1.45
N SER A 141 -10.01 19.41 0.80
CA SER A 141 -9.65 19.27 -0.61
C SER A 141 -10.37 20.33 -1.44
N GLN A 142 -9.63 21.05 -2.28
CA GLN A 142 -10.17 22.00 -3.25
C GLN A 142 -10.45 21.33 -4.61
N GLY A 143 -10.15 20.04 -4.74
CA GLY A 143 -10.32 19.24 -5.94
C GLY A 143 -11.56 18.35 -5.86
N ALA A 144 -11.41 17.09 -6.26
CA ALA A 144 -12.52 16.16 -6.34
C ALA A 144 -12.88 15.63 -4.94
N TYR A 145 -14.00 16.12 -4.39
CA TYR A 145 -14.52 15.64 -3.11
C TYR A 145 -15.14 14.25 -3.25
N VAL A 146 -14.69 13.30 -2.42
CA VAL A 146 -15.30 11.96 -2.31
C VAL A 146 -15.87 11.83 -0.91
N SER A 147 -17.19 11.62 -0.80
CA SER A 147 -17.83 11.43 0.51
C SER A 147 -17.36 10.12 1.16
N GLY A 148 -17.38 10.07 2.49
CA GLY A 148 -17.03 8.85 3.23
C GLY A 148 -17.85 7.64 2.79
N GLN A 149 -19.15 7.80 2.58
CA GLN A 149 -20.02 6.71 2.12
C GLN A 149 -19.62 6.17 0.75
N VAL A 150 -19.31 7.05 -0.21
CA VAL A 150 -18.88 6.63 -1.55
C VAL A 150 -17.51 5.95 -1.48
N HIS A 151 -16.62 6.48 -0.64
CA HIS A 151 -15.33 5.85 -0.39
C HIS A 151 -15.54 4.41 0.14
N ASP A 152 -16.33 4.24 1.19
CA ASP A 152 -16.46 2.97 1.88
C ASP A 152 -17.16 1.92 0.98
N LEU A 153 -18.18 2.32 0.22
CA LEU A 153 -18.84 1.46 -0.77
C LEU A 153 -17.88 0.93 -1.84
N GLY A 154 -16.90 1.74 -2.27
CA GLY A 154 -15.92 1.36 -3.27
C GLY A 154 -14.62 0.79 -2.71
N MET A 155 -14.47 0.67 -1.39
CA MET A 155 -13.19 0.37 -0.75
C MET A 155 -12.71 -1.05 -1.07
N GLU A 156 -13.58 -2.05 -0.90
CA GLU A 156 -13.26 -3.46 -1.20
C GLU A 156 -12.81 -3.64 -2.66
N ALA A 157 -13.50 -3.00 -3.60
CA ALA A 157 -13.15 -3.12 -5.00
C ALA A 157 -11.83 -2.43 -5.38
N ARG A 158 -11.55 -1.27 -4.76
CA ARG A 158 -10.33 -0.49 -5.03
C ARG A 158 -9.10 -1.08 -4.34
N LEU A 159 -9.23 -1.57 -3.12
CA LEU A 159 -8.11 -2.14 -2.36
C LEU A 159 -7.88 -3.61 -2.69
N GLY A 160 -8.96 -4.38 -2.81
CA GLY A 160 -8.96 -5.81 -3.12
C GLY A 160 -8.94 -6.10 -4.61
N MET A 161 -8.89 -5.07 -5.46
CA MET A 161 -8.76 -5.20 -6.91
C MET A 161 -9.91 -5.99 -7.57
N ARG A 162 -11.13 -5.91 -7.03
CA ARG A 162 -12.32 -6.56 -7.61
C ARG A 162 -12.84 -5.77 -8.81
N ALA A 163 -12.80 -6.37 -10.00
CA ALA A 163 -13.39 -5.79 -11.21
C ALA A 163 -14.90 -5.96 -11.25
N GLN A 164 -15.55 -5.19 -12.12
CA GLN A 164 -16.90 -5.49 -12.61
C GLN A 164 -16.79 -6.48 -13.78
N ALA A 165 -17.83 -7.28 -14.04
CA ALA A 165 -17.87 -8.14 -15.21
C ALA A 165 -17.68 -7.32 -16.51
N GLY A 166 -16.70 -7.70 -17.32
CA GLY A 166 -16.22 -6.92 -18.47
C GLY A 166 -14.90 -6.18 -18.20
N PRO A 167 -14.45 -5.28 -19.09
CA PRO A 167 -13.15 -4.62 -18.99
C PRO A 167 -13.21 -3.38 -18.08
N MET A 168 -13.87 -3.48 -16.93
CA MET A 168 -14.17 -2.32 -16.07
C MET A 168 -13.67 -2.49 -14.64
N TRP A 169 -12.84 -1.55 -14.21
CA TRP A 169 -12.40 -1.39 -12.83
C TRP A 169 -12.10 0.10 -12.56
N PRO A 170 -12.49 0.66 -11.40
CA PRO A 170 -13.35 0.03 -10.39
C PRO A 170 -14.79 -0.17 -10.91
N PRO A 171 -15.60 -1.03 -10.24
CA PRO A 171 -17.02 -1.20 -10.57
C PRO A 171 -17.79 0.11 -10.53
N ARG A 172 -18.83 0.24 -11.37
CA ARG A 172 -19.77 1.35 -11.26
C ARG A 172 -20.61 1.22 -9.99
N GLY A 173 -21.17 2.33 -9.51
CA GLY A 173 -22.14 2.27 -8.40
C GLY A 173 -23.45 1.58 -8.79
N ALA A 174 -23.89 1.78 -10.04
CA ALA A 174 -25.06 1.14 -10.61
C ALA A 174 -24.95 1.03 -12.14
N THR A 175 -25.71 0.11 -12.72
CA THR A 175 -25.97 0.03 -14.17
C THR A 175 -27.02 1.07 -14.58
N SER A 176 -27.28 1.20 -15.89
CA SER A 176 -28.22 2.20 -16.43
C SER A 176 -29.67 2.02 -15.96
N ASP A 177 -30.04 0.83 -15.49
CA ASP A 177 -31.34 0.50 -14.91
C ASP A 177 -31.39 0.63 -13.38
N GLY A 178 -30.30 1.09 -12.75
CA GLY A 178 -30.19 1.27 -11.31
C GLY A 178 -29.84 0.00 -10.53
N SER A 179 -29.66 -1.15 -11.19
CA SER A 179 -29.22 -2.37 -10.52
C SER A 179 -27.72 -2.37 -10.19
N ALA A 180 -27.30 -3.24 -9.27
CA ALA A 180 -25.89 -3.39 -8.94
C ALA A 180 -25.17 -4.10 -10.09
N PRO A 181 -23.98 -3.63 -10.52
CA PRO A 181 -23.26 -4.30 -11.58
C PRO A 181 -22.80 -5.70 -11.15
N ALA A 182 -22.80 -6.63 -12.10
CA ALA A 182 -22.26 -7.96 -11.89
C ALA A 182 -20.77 -7.90 -11.55
N GLN A 183 -20.35 -8.67 -10.54
CA GLN A 183 -18.95 -8.75 -10.11
C GLN A 183 -18.11 -9.51 -11.13
N GLY A 184 -16.90 -9.03 -11.35
CA GLY A 184 -15.88 -9.63 -12.21
C GLY A 184 -14.78 -10.36 -11.43
N PRO A 185 -13.69 -10.75 -12.10
CA PRO A 185 -12.56 -11.39 -11.45
C PRO A 185 -11.84 -10.42 -10.49
N LEU A 186 -11.04 -10.99 -9.58
CA LEU A 186 -9.98 -10.23 -8.91
C LEU A 186 -8.88 -9.96 -9.94
N LEU A 187 -8.46 -8.70 -10.07
CA LEU A 187 -7.28 -8.35 -10.85
C LEU A 187 -6.02 -8.74 -10.09
N THR A 188 -4.98 -9.08 -10.83
CA THR A 188 -3.65 -9.33 -10.27
C THR A 188 -3.10 -8.06 -9.67
N THR A 189 -2.24 -8.20 -8.65
CA THR A 189 -1.49 -7.07 -8.08
C THR A 189 -0.24 -6.74 -8.91
N THR A 190 -0.13 -7.28 -10.12
CA THR A 190 0.89 -6.92 -11.11
C THR A 190 0.23 -6.50 -12.41
N ALA A 191 0.79 -5.48 -13.06
CA ALA A 191 0.27 -4.90 -14.29
C ALA A 191 1.36 -4.21 -15.10
N ARG A 192 1.13 -4.03 -16.40
CA ARG A 192 2.08 -3.40 -17.32
C ARG A 192 1.84 -1.90 -17.45
N VAL A 193 2.90 -1.10 -17.46
CA VAL A 193 2.83 0.33 -17.76
C VAL A 193 2.44 0.55 -19.22
N VAL A 194 1.37 1.32 -19.44
CA VAL A 194 0.93 1.77 -20.77
C VAL A 194 1.45 3.17 -21.05
N SER A 195 1.40 4.04 -20.04
CA SER A 195 1.86 5.42 -20.12
C SER A 195 2.09 5.95 -18.71
N TRP A 196 2.94 6.96 -18.57
CA TRP A 196 3.20 7.61 -17.30
C TRP A 196 3.48 9.10 -17.49
N THR A 197 3.28 9.85 -16.42
CA THR A 197 3.62 11.27 -16.36
C THR A 197 4.13 11.61 -14.97
N LYS A 198 4.93 12.67 -14.87
CA LYS A 198 5.38 13.23 -13.59
C LYS A 198 4.84 14.65 -13.45
N LEU A 199 4.01 14.85 -12.44
CA LEU A 199 3.49 16.15 -12.05
C LEU A 199 4.50 16.80 -11.13
N ILE A 200 5.06 17.93 -11.54
CA ILE A 200 5.84 18.79 -10.63
C ILE A 200 4.89 19.50 -9.65
N ALA A 201 5.41 19.96 -8.52
CA ALA A 201 4.62 20.50 -7.40
C ALA A 201 3.57 21.55 -7.81
N ALA A 202 3.89 22.46 -8.74
CA ALA A 202 2.98 23.52 -9.19
C ALA A 202 1.74 23.01 -9.97
N GLY A 203 1.76 21.78 -10.48
CA GLY A 203 0.66 21.16 -11.22
C GLY A 203 -0.03 20.02 -10.48
N CYS A 204 0.34 19.76 -9.20
CA CYS A 204 -0.27 18.69 -8.42
C CYS A 204 -1.68 19.09 -7.95
N PRO A 205 -2.65 18.16 -7.99
CA PRO A 205 -3.96 18.39 -7.39
C PRO A 205 -3.85 18.84 -5.93
N SER A 206 -4.80 19.64 -5.47
CA SER A 206 -4.77 20.27 -4.15
C SER A 206 -4.61 19.27 -3.00
N GLU A 207 -5.15 18.07 -3.17
CA GLU A 207 -5.10 16.93 -2.26
C GLU A 207 -3.66 16.47 -1.99
N PHE A 208 -2.78 16.64 -2.96
CA PHE A 208 -1.38 16.23 -2.85
C PHE A 208 -0.42 17.42 -2.76
N ALA A 209 -0.92 18.65 -2.86
CA ALA A 209 -0.10 19.86 -2.99
C ALA A 209 0.81 20.10 -1.77
N ILE A 210 0.40 19.66 -0.57
CA ILE A 210 1.21 19.78 0.65
C ILE A 210 2.45 18.87 0.56
N ARG A 211 2.31 17.65 0.02
CA ARG A 211 3.38 16.63 0.01
C ARG A 211 4.22 16.65 -1.26
N ALA A 212 3.64 17.04 -2.40
CA ALA A 212 4.31 17.02 -3.69
C ALA A 212 5.67 17.74 -3.75
N PRO A 213 5.90 18.90 -3.08
CA PRO A 213 7.22 19.53 -3.05
C PRO A 213 8.31 18.65 -2.43
N PHE A 214 7.98 17.93 -1.35
CA PHE A 214 8.90 17.07 -0.60
C PHE A 214 9.14 15.73 -1.30
N LEU A 215 8.19 15.28 -2.12
CA LEU A 215 8.30 14.08 -2.95
C LEU A 215 8.96 14.35 -4.31
N GLY A 216 9.40 15.59 -4.57
CA GLY A 216 9.95 15.97 -5.88
C GLY A 216 8.95 15.83 -7.03
N GLY A 217 7.65 15.97 -6.73
CA GLY A 217 6.52 15.73 -7.63
C GLY A 217 5.80 14.40 -7.39
N LEU A 218 4.81 14.09 -8.23
CA LEU A 218 4.06 12.84 -8.21
C LEU A 218 4.16 12.15 -9.55
N THR A 219 4.65 10.91 -9.55
CA THR A 219 4.61 10.06 -10.73
C THR A 219 3.27 9.32 -10.76
N SER A 220 2.54 9.44 -11.87
CA SER A 220 1.28 8.76 -12.12
C SER A 220 1.39 7.92 -13.39
N MET A 221 0.80 6.74 -13.39
CA MET A 221 0.90 5.77 -14.48
C MET A 221 -0.43 5.10 -14.77
N ILE A 222 -0.68 4.87 -16.06
CA ILE A 222 -1.75 4.02 -16.54
C ILE A 222 -1.20 2.60 -16.58
N LEU A 223 -1.81 1.70 -15.80
CA LEU A 223 -1.48 0.29 -15.76
C LEU A 223 -2.57 -0.52 -16.46
N ALA A 224 -2.17 -1.41 -17.36
CA ALA A 224 -3.05 -2.39 -17.99
C ALA A 224 -2.86 -3.76 -17.34
N PHE A 225 -3.98 -4.34 -16.92
CA PHE A 225 -4.04 -5.68 -16.33
C PHE A 225 -4.29 -6.72 -17.43
N ASP A 226 -3.72 -7.91 -17.28
CA ASP A 226 -3.92 -9.01 -18.24
C ASP A 226 -5.39 -9.44 -18.32
N GLN A 227 -6.16 -9.22 -17.25
CA GLN A 227 -7.61 -9.47 -17.20
C GLN A 227 -8.43 -8.47 -18.04
N GLY A 228 -7.82 -7.40 -18.57
CA GLY A 228 -8.45 -6.46 -19.51
C GLY A 228 -8.59 -5.01 -19.01
N PRO A 229 -9.02 -4.74 -17.76
CA PRO A 229 -9.14 -3.36 -17.28
C PRO A 229 -7.80 -2.61 -17.29
N SER A 230 -7.89 -1.28 -17.27
CA SER A 230 -6.75 -0.40 -17.00
C SER A 230 -7.12 0.61 -15.94
N GLY A 231 -6.14 1.03 -15.14
CA GLY A 231 -6.35 1.98 -14.05
C GLY A 231 -5.19 2.98 -13.94
N VAL A 232 -5.45 4.10 -13.25
CA VAL A 232 -4.43 5.12 -12.95
C VAL A 232 -3.93 4.92 -11.53
N PHE A 233 -2.62 4.83 -11.36
CA PHE A 233 -1.97 4.58 -10.08
C PHE A 233 -0.82 5.56 -9.87
N LEU A 234 -0.66 6.03 -8.63
CA LEU A 234 0.52 6.79 -8.22
C LEU A 234 1.67 5.83 -7.96
N HIS A 235 2.90 6.24 -8.30
CA HIS A 235 4.08 5.55 -7.83
C HIS A 235 4.22 5.73 -6.31
N VAL A 236 4.74 4.72 -5.62
CA VAL A 236 4.98 4.77 -4.18
C VAL A 236 6.05 5.78 -3.80
N ASP A 237 5.89 6.41 -2.64
CA ASP A 237 6.94 7.01 -1.81
C ASP A 237 7.81 8.12 -2.45
N GLY A 238 7.40 8.66 -3.61
CA GLY A 238 8.02 9.86 -4.20
C GLY A 238 9.45 9.70 -4.72
N PHE A 239 9.97 8.48 -4.85
CA PHE A 239 11.34 8.29 -5.34
C PHE A 239 11.48 8.70 -6.81
N PRO A 240 12.68 9.16 -7.22
CA PRO A 240 13.04 9.17 -8.63
C PRO A 240 13.09 7.72 -9.13
N SER A 241 11.94 7.20 -9.56
CA SER A 241 11.86 5.96 -10.29
C SER A 241 12.02 6.25 -11.79
N GLN A 242 12.91 5.51 -12.42
CA GLN A 242 12.91 5.39 -13.86
C GLN A 242 11.78 4.43 -14.22
N VAL A 243 10.61 5.00 -14.51
CA VAL A 243 9.50 4.25 -15.07
C VAL A 243 9.63 4.30 -16.58
N ALA A 244 9.59 3.14 -17.24
CA ALA A 244 9.46 3.03 -18.67
C ALA A 244 8.06 2.51 -19.04
N ILE A 245 7.63 2.81 -20.26
CA ILE A 245 6.50 2.11 -20.87
C ILE A 245 6.89 0.63 -21.00
N ASP A 246 5.90 -0.25 -20.81
CA ASP A 246 6.05 -1.71 -20.79
C ASP A 246 6.75 -2.32 -19.57
N ASP A 247 7.18 -1.49 -18.60
CA ASP A 247 7.62 -2.01 -17.29
C ASP A 247 6.48 -2.79 -16.61
N THR A 248 6.85 -3.83 -15.87
CA THR A 248 5.94 -4.55 -14.98
C THR A 248 6.00 -3.93 -13.60
N MET A 249 4.85 -3.48 -13.11
CA MET A 249 4.71 -2.86 -11.79
C MET A 249 3.88 -3.76 -10.88
N GLY A 250 4.25 -3.79 -9.60
CA GLY A 250 3.47 -4.34 -8.51
C GLY A 250 2.56 -3.28 -7.88
N LEU A 251 1.49 -3.72 -7.22
CA LEU A 251 0.52 -2.86 -6.54
C LEU A 251 0.50 -3.14 -5.04
N VAL A 252 0.89 -2.15 -4.25
CA VAL A 252 0.92 -2.21 -2.78
C VAL A 252 -0.02 -1.20 -2.16
N VAL A 253 -0.53 -1.50 -0.97
CA VAL A 253 -1.40 -0.58 -0.25
C VAL A 253 -0.56 0.48 0.44
N ARG A 254 -0.87 1.74 0.17
CA ARG A 254 -0.19 2.90 0.76
C ARG A 254 -1.22 3.95 1.15
N ARG A 255 -0.78 4.89 1.99
CA ARG A 255 -1.53 6.12 2.23
C ARG A 255 -1.61 6.93 0.93
N VAL A 256 -2.81 7.33 0.51
CA VAL A 256 -3.01 8.09 -0.73
C VAL A 256 -3.24 9.56 -0.42
N TYR A 257 -4.28 9.86 0.33
CA TYR A 257 -4.61 11.22 0.74
C TYR A 257 -5.43 11.21 2.03
N ALA A 258 -5.62 12.39 2.65
CA ALA A 258 -6.55 12.58 3.74
C ALA A 258 -7.60 13.65 3.41
N GLN A 259 -8.80 13.47 3.92
CA GLN A 259 -9.91 14.41 3.76
C GLN A 259 -10.84 14.31 4.96
N ASP A 260 -11.30 15.46 5.47
CA ASP A 260 -12.21 15.56 6.62
C ASP A 260 -11.67 14.81 7.86
N GLY A 261 -10.36 14.87 8.10
CA GLY A 261 -9.70 14.17 9.21
C GLY A 261 -9.51 12.67 9.01
N VAL A 262 -9.90 12.12 7.85
CA VAL A 262 -9.85 10.67 7.58
C VAL A 262 -8.78 10.35 6.55
N LEU A 263 -7.86 9.46 6.94
CA LEU A 263 -6.85 8.89 6.06
C LEU A 263 -7.48 7.91 5.07
N ARG A 264 -7.12 8.03 3.79
CA ARG A 264 -7.59 7.14 2.72
C ARG A 264 -6.42 6.33 2.18
N TYR A 265 -6.58 5.01 2.25
CA TYR A 265 -5.66 4.04 1.67
C TYR A 265 -6.05 3.71 0.23
N GLY A 266 -5.06 3.29 -0.55
CA GLY A 266 -5.25 2.88 -1.94
C GLY A 266 -4.04 2.09 -2.41
N ARG A 267 -4.21 1.38 -3.54
CA ARG A 267 -3.09 0.72 -4.21
C ARG A 267 -2.24 1.77 -4.94
N LYS A 268 -0.92 1.66 -4.79
CA LYS A 268 0.10 2.44 -5.50
C LYS A 268 1.07 1.50 -6.19
N ALA A 269 1.71 1.98 -7.25
CA ALA A 269 2.59 1.21 -8.10
C ALA A 269 4.03 1.24 -7.60
N VAL A 270 4.68 0.09 -7.56
CA VAL A 270 6.07 -0.10 -7.15
C VAL A 270 6.73 -1.12 -8.07
N SER A 271 8.03 -0.99 -8.33
CA SER A 271 8.74 -2.06 -9.04
C SER A 271 8.73 -3.33 -8.16
N PRO A 272 8.37 -4.52 -8.67
CA PRO A 272 8.32 -5.74 -7.86
C PRO A 272 9.65 -6.11 -7.18
N SER A 273 10.77 -5.73 -7.80
CA SER A 273 12.13 -5.95 -7.28
C SER A 273 12.67 -4.78 -6.43
N ALA A 274 11.89 -3.72 -6.27
CA ALA A 274 12.19 -2.66 -5.31
C ALA A 274 11.73 -3.07 -3.90
#